data_AF-A0A4Q3AU74-F1
#
_entry.id   AF-A0A4Q3AU74-F1
#
_cell.length_a   1.000
_cell.length_b   1.000
_cell.length_c   1.000
_cell.angle_alpha   90.00
_cell.angle_beta   90.00
_cell.angle_gamma   90.00
#
_symmetry.space_group_name_H-M   'P 1'
#
loop_
_entity.id
_entity.type
_entity.pdbx_description
1 polymer ?
#
loop_
_entity_poly.entity_id
_entity_poly.type
_entity_poly.pdbx_seq_one_letter_code
_entity_poly.pdbx_strand_id
1 'polypeptide(L)'
;MIQKILTSLKLPLVFVQGVYFFNKMKKLADPDGSRTGIAGQGQTIKLLVIGDSSALGVGCKKMEETSTGVLVKQLSATYQVNYHICAFTGYTTAQILAAVKQLPLTPFDYVVISVGSNDIVKGNSLKKWKQHSDALHAYIEKNFNPKKILMSAIPPFQKLPTLPYLMRHYLAERSQSMNYYLMAHSHT
;
A
#
# COMPACT_ATOMS: atom_id res chain seq x y z
N MET A 1 -27.58 -18.49 2.18
CA MET A 1 -26.97 -19.81 1.89
C MET A 1 -26.59 -19.95 0.40
N ILE A 2 -27.49 -19.60 -0.53
CA ILE A 2 -27.28 -19.64 -2.00
C ILE A 2 -26.13 -18.72 -2.49
N GLN A 3 -26.00 -17.51 -1.96
CA GLN A 3 -24.93 -16.56 -2.34
C GLN A 3 -23.51 -17.07 -2.01
N LYS A 4 -23.35 -17.82 -0.90
CA LYS A 4 -22.08 -18.46 -0.50
C LYS A 4 -21.71 -19.65 -1.40
N ILE A 5 -22.71 -20.36 -1.94
CA ILE A 5 -22.53 -21.50 -2.87
C ILE A 5 -22.16 -20.99 -4.27
N LEU A 6 -22.78 -19.91 -4.73
CA LEU A 6 -22.46 -19.25 -6.00
C LEU A 6 -21.09 -18.56 -6.01
N THR A 7 -20.61 -18.06 -4.86
CA THR A 7 -19.23 -17.55 -4.75
C THR A 7 -18.22 -18.69 -4.76
N SER A 8 -18.50 -19.81 -4.08
CA SER A 8 -17.58 -20.96 -4.00
C SER A 8 -17.40 -21.70 -5.32
N LEU A 9 -18.40 -21.74 -6.22
CA LEU A 9 -18.23 -22.32 -7.56
C LEU A 9 -17.41 -21.43 -8.51
N LYS A 10 -17.36 -20.11 -8.27
CA LYS A 10 -16.63 -19.14 -9.10
C LYS A 10 -15.18 -18.91 -8.65
N LEU A 11 -14.88 -19.25 -7.40
CA LEU A 11 -13.54 -19.11 -6.80
C LEU A 11 -12.43 -19.83 -7.58
N PRO A 12 -12.61 -21.09 -8.04
CA PRO A 12 -11.60 -21.79 -8.84
C PRO A 12 -11.32 -21.08 -10.17
N LEU A 13 -12.38 -20.59 -10.84
CA LEU A 13 -12.24 -19.88 -12.12
C LEU A 13 -11.55 -18.53 -11.94
N VAL A 14 -11.92 -17.76 -10.90
CA VAL A 14 -11.25 -16.50 -10.54
C VAL A 14 -9.79 -16.75 -10.19
N PHE A 15 -9.49 -17.85 -9.48
CA PHE A 15 -8.13 -18.22 -9.13
C PHE A 15 -7.29 -18.54 -10.36
N VAL A 16 -7.79 -19.39 -11.27
CA VAL A 16 -7.09 -19.72 -12.54
C VAL A 16 -6.91 -18.47 -13.41
N GLN A 17 -7.94 -17.62 -13.53
CA GLN A 17 -7.85 -16.34 -14.24
C GLN A 17 -6.81 -15.40 -13.62
N GLY A 18 -6.76 -15.33 -12.28
CA GLY A 18 -5.79 -14.54 -11.55
C GLY A 18 -4.38 -15.01 -11.78
N VAL A 19 -4.10 -16.30 -11.57
CA VAL A 19 -2.77 -16.89 -11.81
C VAL A 19 -2.33 -16.63 -13.25
N TYR A 20 -3.20 -16.87 -14.24
CA TYR A 20 -2.89 -16.62 -15.63
C TYR A 20 -2.59 -15.14 -15.92
N PHE A 21 -3.43 -14.22 -15.43
CA PHE A 21 -3.30 -12.79 -15.63
C PHE A 21 -2.03 -12.22 -14.97
N PHE A 22 -1.81 -12.50 -13.69
CA PHE A 22 -0.65 -12.01 -12.96
C PHE A 22 0.67 -12.61 -13.48
N ASN A 23 0.67 -13.84 -14.01
CA ASN A 23 1.83 -14.42 -14.67
C ASN A 23 2.14 -13.78 -16.03
N LYS A 24 1.11 -13.32 -16.76
CA LYS A 24 1.26 -12.66 -18.06
C LYS A 24 1.54 -11.16 -17.97
N MET A 25 1.25 -10.53 -16.84
CA MET A 25 1.57 -9.12 -16.65
C MET A 25 3.07 -8.88 -16.66
N LYS A 26 3.51 -7.94 -17.51
CA LYS A 26 4.90 -7.51 -17.56
C LYS A 26 5.29 -6.94 -16.20
N LYS A 27 6.27 -7.56 -15.55
CA LYS A 27 6.90 -6.99 -14.36
C LYS A 27 7.54 -5.67 -14.74
N LEU A 28 7.06 -4.59 -14.16
CA LEU A 28 7.66 -3.27 -14.30
C LEU A 28 8.83 -3.17 -13.32
N ALA A 29 9.86 -2.42 -13.69
CA ALA A 29 11.01 -2.20 -12.84
C ALA A 29 10.63 -1.30 -11.65
N ASP A 30 11.34 -1.50 -10.54
CA ASP A 30 11.37 -0.52 -9.46
C ASP A 30 12.09 0.74 -9.99
N PRO A 31 11.66 1.95 -9.58
CA PRO A 31 12.29 3.19 -9.98
C PRO A 31 13.72 3.30 -9.44
N ASP A 32 14.61 3.89 -10.24
CA ASP A 32 15.98 4.20 -9.84
C ASP A 32 16.02 5.41 -8.90
N GLY A 33 16.97 5.43 -7.97
CA GLY A 33 17.22 6.54 -7.07
C GLY A 33 17.19 6.15 -5.59
N SER A 34 17.49 7.12 -4.73
CA SER A 34 17.54 6.88 -3.28
C SER A 34 16.15 6.81 -2.68
N ARG A 35 15.94 5.82 -1.80
CA ARG A 35 14.71 5.66 -1.00
C ARG A 35 14.74 6.50 0.29
N THR A 36 15.86 7.16 0.55
CA THR A 36 16.06 8.05 1.69
C THR A 36 16.73 9.33 1.24
N GLY A 37 16.35 10.47 1.79
CA GLY A 37 17.02 11.71 1.44
C GLY A 37 16.46 12.93 2.14
N ILE A 38 17.05 14.07 1.81
CA ILE A 38 16.64 15.38 2.28
C ILE A 38 16.34 16.23 1.05
N ALA A 39 15.19 16.92 1.04
CA ALA A 39 14.80 17.82 -0.04
C ALA A 39 14.23 19.13 0.51
N GLY A 40 14.50 20.24 -0.17
CA GLY A 40 14.01 21.56 0.23
C GLY A 40 14.78 22.20 1.38
N GLN A 41 14.28 23.33 1.85
CA GLN A 41 14.85 24.14 2.93
C GLN A 41 13.70 24.65 3.82
N GLY A 42 14.01 25.08 5.05
CA GLY A 42 13.03 25.60 6.00
C GLY A 42 12.85 24.68 7.22
N GLN A 43 11.65 24.70 7.82
CA GLN A 43 11.35 23.85 8.97
C GLN A 43 11.47 22.37 8.57
N THR A 44 12.19 21.59 9.38
CA THR A 44 12.38 20.16 9.10
C THR A 44 11.12 19.37 9.41
N ILE A 45 10.71 18.54 8.46
CA ILE A 45 9.69 17.49 8.65
C ILE A 45 10.29 16.13 8.31
N LYS A 46 9.98 15.12 9.13
CA LYS A 46 10.39 13.73 8.89
C LYS A 46 9.20 12.93 8.33
N LEU A 47 9.33 12.45 7.10
CA LEU A 47 8.29 11.72 6.38
C LEU A 47 8.68 10.26 6.20
N LEU A 48 7.82 9.34 6.62
CA LEU A 48 7.95 7.92 6.30
C LEU A 48 6.83 7.51 5.33
N VAL A 49 7.19 6.90 4.21
CA VAL A 49 6.24 6.30 3.29
C VAL A 49 6.38 4.79 3.33
N ILE A 50 5.29 4.11 3.64
CA ILE A 50 5.18 2.67 3.78
C ILE A 50 4.23 2.15 2.72
N GLY A 51 4.60 1.10 1.99
CA GLY A 51 3.60 0.48 1.13
C GLY A 51 4.11 -0.60 0.18
N ASP A 52 3.30 -0.90 -0.82
CA ASP A 52 3.65 -1.87 -1.85
C ASP A 52 4.23 -1.21 -3.12
N SER A 53 4.04 -1.83 -4.28
CA SER A 53 4.43 -1.30 -5.58
C SER A 53 3.89 0.11 -5.88
N SER A 54 2.71 0.45 -5.37
CA SER A 54 2.10 1.76 -5.63
C SER A 54 2.77 2.88 -4.82
N ALA A 55 3.20 2.61 -3.59
CA ALA A 55 3.97 3.57 -2.79
C ALA A 55 5.42 3.70 -3.29
N LEU A 56 5.97 2.59 -3.80
CA LEU A 56 7.29 2.58 -4.39
C LEU A 56 7.34 3.33 -5.73
N GLY A 57 6.24 3.34 -6.48
CA GLY A 57 6.16 4.00 -7.79
C GLY A 57 6.63 3.13 -8.95
N VAL A 58 6.31 1.83 -8.90
CA VAL A 58 6.62 0.86 -9.95
C VAL A 58 6.06 1.34 -11.30
N GLY A 59 6.92 1.34 -12.32
CA GLY A 59 6.61 1.86 -13.66
C GLY A 59 7.16 3.26 -13.95
N CYS A 60 7.57 4.01 -12.92
CA CYS A 60 8.40 5.20 -13.08
C CYS A 60 9.85 4.81 -13.35
N LYS A 61 10.61 5.66 -14.05
CA LYS A 61 12.04 5.44 -14.25
C LYS A 61 12.84 5.89 -13.04
N LYS A 62 12.43 7.00 -12.42
CA LYS A 62 13.14 7.60 -11.28
C LYS A 62 12.24 7.85 -10.08
N MET A 63 12.83 7.85 -8.89
CA MET A 63 12.13 8.11 -7.63
C MET A 63 11.38 9.44 -7.62
N GLU A 64 11.88 10.48 -8.29
CA GLU A 64 11.24 11.80 -8.34
C GLU A 64 9.95 11.83 -9.18
N GLU A 65 9.75 10.84 -10.06
CA GLU A 65 8.56 10.69 -10.90
C GLU A 65 7.45 9.90 -10.20
N THR A 66 7.76 9.29 -9.06
CA THR A 66 6.80 8.50 -8.28
C THR A 66 5.81 9.41 -7.55
N SER A 67 4.67 8.87 -7.12
CA SER A 67 3.73 9.60 -6.25
C SER A 67 4.41 10.15 -5.00
N THR A 68 5.32 9.37 -4.41
CA THR A 68 6.15 9.80 -3.28
C THR A 68 7.12 10.91 -3.66
N GLY A 69 7.78 10.81 -4.82
CA GLY A 69 8.67 11.86 -5.34
C GLY A 69 7.95 13.17 -5.58
N VAL A 70 6.74 13.12 -6.16
CA VAL A 70 5.88 14.29 -6.36
C VAL A 70 5.46 14.89 -5.01
N LEU A 71 5.08 14.06 -4.03
CA LEU A 71 4.74 14.52 -2.68
C LEU A 71 5.92 15.23 -2.00
N VAL A 72 7.10 14.62 -2.02
CA VAL A 72 8.33 15.21 -1.46
C VAL A 72 8.64 16.52 -2.16
N LYS A 73 8.55 16.57 -3.50
CA LYS A 73 8.77 17.78 -4.28
C LYS A 73 7.81 18.91 -3.88
N GLN A 74 6.52 18.61 -3.75
CA GLN A 74 5.52 19.60 -3.33
C GLN A 74 5.76 20.12 -1.91
N LEU A 75 6.06 19.24 -0.96
CA LEU A 75 6.38 19.63 0.42
C LEU A 75 7.69 20.42 0.51
N SER A 76 8.68 20.07 -0.32
CA SER A 76 10.00 20.71 -0.35
C SER A 76 9.99 22.16 -0.82
N ALA A 77 8.87 22.63 -1.39
CA ALA A 77 8.67 24.03 -1.72
C ALA A 77 8.56 24.94 -0.47
N THR A 78 8.29 24.36 0.71
CA THR A 78 8.10 25.12 1.96
C THR A 78 8.89 24.53 3.14
N TYR A 79 9.15 23.22 3.13
CA TYR A 79 9.79 22.50 4.24
C TYR A 79 11.10 21.84 3.81
N GLN A 80 11.98 21.60 4.79
CA GLN A 80 13.06 20.64 4.62
C GLN A 80 12.52 19.23 4.92
N VAL A 81 12.30 18.43 3.89
CA VAL A 81 11.70 17.10 3.98
C VAL A 81 12.79 16.05 4.10
N ASN A 82 12.95 15.46 5.28
CA ASN A 82 13.74 14.25 5.47
C ASN A 82 12.82 13.03 5.28
N TYR A 83 12.96 12.34 4.15
CA TYR A 83 12.07 11.26 3.78
C TYR A 83 12.73 9.89 3.84
N HIS A 84 11.95 8.87 4.17
CA HIS A 84 12.30 7.46 4.10
C HIS A 84 11.17 6.67 3.44
N ILE A 85 11.51 5.75 2.54
CA ILE A 85 10.54 4.95 1.79
C ILE A 85 10.78 3.47 2.08
N CYS A 86 9.87 2.87 2.84
CA CYS A 86 9.81 1.45 3.13
C CYS A 86 8.70 0.81 2.28
N ALA A 87 8.99 0.58 1.00
CA ALA A 87 8.01 0.03 0.07
C ALA A 87 8.58 -1.06 -0.84
N PHE A 88 7.77 -2.08 -1.11
CA PHE A 88 8.20 -3.28 -1.82
C PHE A 88 7.14 -3.83 -2.76
N THR A 89 7.54 -4.08 -4.00
CA THR A 89 6.69 -4.69 -5.02
C THR A 89 6.19 -6.07 -4.58
N GLY A 90 4.86 -6.26 -4.63
CA GLY A 90 4.23 -7.54 -4.33
C GLY A 90 4.15 -7.91 -2.84
N TYR A 91 4.57 -7.05 -1.91
CA TYR A 91 4.48 -7.35 -0.48
C TYR A 91 3.05 -7.21 0.04
N THR A 92 2.65 -8.16 0.89
CA THR A 92 1.42 -8.06 1.70
C THR A 92 1.64 -7.20 2.93
N THR A 93 0.55 -6.76 3.57
CA THR A 93 0.59 -5.97 4.80
C THR A 93 1.44 -6.64 5.90
N ALA A 94 1.39 -7.97 6.03
CA ALA A 94 2.24 -8.71 6.97
C ALA A 94 3.74 -8.61 6.66
N GLN A 95 4.09 -8.70 5.37
CA GLN A 95 5.49 -8.59 4.92
C GLN A 95 6.00 -7.16 5.07
N ILE A 96 5.13 -6.17 4.81
CA ILE A 96 5.43 -4.76 5.07
C ILE A 96 5.68 -4.54 6.55
N LEU A 97 4.83 -5.06 7.45
CA LEU A 97 5.07 -4.98 8.89
C LEU A 97 6.43 -5.58 9.29
N ALA A 98 6.79 -6.74 8.72
CA ALA A 98 8.09 -7.34 8.98
C ALA A 98 9.25 -6.44 8.51
N ALA A 99 9.13 -5.79 7.35
CA ALA A 99 10.14 -4.86 6.83
C ALA A 99 10.23 -3.56 7.65
N VAL A 100 9.09 -3.00 8.05
CA VAL A 100 9.01 -1.79 8.90
C VAL A 100 9.67 -2.04 10.27
N LYS A 101 9.57 -3.25 10.81
CA LYS A 101 10.27 -3.66 12.03
C LYS A 101 11.79 -3.65 11.94
N GLN A 102 12.36 -3.67 10.73
CA GLN A 102 13.80 -3.60 10.50
C GLN A 102 14.31 -2.16 10.36
N LEU A 103 13.40 -1.17 10.34
CA LEU A 103 13.81 0.23 10.27
C LEU A 103 14.44 0.68 11.59
N PRO A 104 15.40 1.62 11.54
CA PRO A 104 15.88 2.28 12.76
C PRO A 104 14.71 2.88 13.56
N LEU A 105 14.76 2.74 14.88
CA LEU A 105 13.76 3.29 15.80
C LEU A 105 13.98 4.81 15.97
N THR A 106 13.70 5.56 14.90
CA THR A 106 13.78 7.01 14.87
C THR A 106 12.38 7.61 14.70
N PRO A 107 12.07 8.75 15.33
CA PRO A 107 10.76 9.37 15.16
C PRO A 107 10.55 9.91 13.75
N PHE A 108 9.31 9.81 13.27
CA PHE A 108 8.83 10.43 12.03
C PHE A 108 7.68 11.37 12.37
N ASP A 109 7.58 12.54 11.75
CA ASP A 109 6.45 13.46 11.99
C ASP A 109 5.18 12.97 11.28
N TYR A 110 5.33 12.50 10.04
CA TYR A 110 4.24 12.08 9.18
C TYR A 110 4.52 10.70 8.61
N VAL A 111 3.51 9.82 8.66
CA VAL A 111 3.60 8.48 8.08
C VAL A 111 2.49 8.29 7.06
N VAL A 112 2.84 7.94 5.82
CA VAL A 112 1.88 7.59 4.76
C VAL A 112 1.93 6.09 4.55
N ILE A 113 0.79 5.41 4.64
CA ILE A 113 0.66 3.96 4.49
C ILE A 113 -0.21 3.65 3.28
N SER A 114 0.30 2.86 2.33
CA SER A 114 -0.44 2.35 1.18
C SER A 114 -0.21 0.85 1.04
N VAL A 115 -1.11 0.07 1.63
CA VAL A 115 -1.04 -1.41 1.69
C VAL A 115 -2.41 -2.03 1.43
N GLY A 116 -2.45 -3.34 1.20
CA GLY A 116 -3.70 -4.13 1.10
C GLY A 116 -4.04 -4.61 -0.30
N SER A 117 -3.55 -3.97 -1.37
CA SER A 117 -3.78 -4.43 -2.74
C SER A 117 -3.26 -5.87 -2.94
N ASN A 118 -2.04 -6.15 -2.48
CA ASN A 118 -1.45 -7.48 -2.57
C ASN A 118 -2.10 -8.49 -1.62
N ASP A 119 -2.67 -8.06 -0.50
CA ASP A 119 -3.43 -8.93 0.39
C ASP A 119 -4.67 -9.47 -0.34
N ILE A 120 -5.38 -8.61 -1.07
CA ILE A 120 -6.53 -9.03 -1.88
C ILE A 120 -6.08 -9.97 -2.99
N VAL A 121 -5.05 -9.59 -3.75
CA VAL A 121 -4.55 -10.38 -4.90
C VAL A 121 -4.08 -11.77 -4.47
N LYS A 122 -3.43 -11.89 -3.30
CA LYS A 122 -2.98 -13.18 -2.76
C LYS A 122 -4.05 -13.93 -1.97
N GLY A 123 -5.28 -13.42 -1.90
CA GLY A 123 -6.41 -14.10 -1.28
C GLY A 123 -6.41 -14.08 0.25
N ASN A 124 -5.72 -13.12 0.89
CA ASN A 124 -5.79 -12.95 2.34
C ASN A 124 -7.23 -12.61 2.76
N SER A 125 -7.71 -13.29 3.81
CA SER A 125 -9.02 -12.99 4.37
C SER A 125 -9.06 -11.57 4.95
N LEU A 126 -10.23 -10.93 4.93
CA LEU A 126 -10.45 -9.62 5.54
C LEU A 126 -10.01 -9.61 7.01
N LYS A 127 -10.28 -10.68 7.77
CA LYS A 127 -9.86 -10.80 9.19
C LYS A 127 -8.35 -10.72 9.35
N LYS A 128 -7.59 -11.53 8.58
CA LYS A 128 -6.12 -11.52 8.61
C LYS A 128 -5.55 -10.16 8.20
N TRP A 129 -6.10 -9.55 7.15
CA TRP A 129 -5.65 -8.22 6.72
C TRP A 129 -5.89 -7.17 7.80
N LYS A 130 -7.07 -7.14 8.45
CA LYS A 130 -7.35 -6.25 9.59
C LYS A 130 -6.32 -6.41 10.70
N GLN A 131 -6.10 -7.64 11.14
CA GLN A 131 -5.11 -7.95 12.19
C GLN A 131 -3.70 -7.43 11.85
N HIS A 132 -3.25 -7.60 10.61
CA HIS A 132 -1.95 -7.10 10.19
C HIS A 132 -1.92 -5.57 10.04
N SER A 133 -3.02 -4.98 9.59
CA SER A 133 -3.18 -3.53 9.47
C SER A 133 -3.15 -2.86 10.84
N ASP A 134 -3.88 -3.39 11.81
CA ASP A 134 -3.91 -2.89 13.19
C ASP A 134 -2.54 -3.06 13.85
N ALA A 135 -1.90 -4.22 13.65
CA ALA A 135 -0.55 -4.46 14.16
C ALA A 135 0.49 -3.53 13.53
N LEU A 136 0.33 -3.17 12.25
CA LEU A 136 1.19 -2.19 11.57
C LEU A 136 0.98 -0.79 12.16
N HIS A 137 -0.28 -0.36 12.30
CA HIS A 137 -0.62 0.93 12.89
C HIS A 137 -0.06 1.07 14.30
N ALA A 138 -0.38 0.11 15.18
CA ALA A 138 0.07 0.11 16.56
C ALA A 138 1.61 0.07 16.68
N TYR A 139 2.29 -0.65 15.78
CA TYR A 139 3.75 -0.66 15.73
C TYR A 139 4.29 0.73 15.37
N ILE A 140 3.73 1.39 14.37
CA ILE A 140 4.15 2.73 13.93
C ILE A 140 3.93 3.76 15.04
N GLU A 141 2.75 3.78 15.65
CA GLU A 141 2.43 4.70 16.75
C GLU A 141 3.42 4.54 17.90
N LYS A 142 3.65 3.29 18.34
CA LYS A 142 4.50 3.00 19.48
C LYS A 142 5.97 3.32 19.24
N ASN A 143 6.50 3.01 18.05
CA ASN A 143 7.94 3.01 17.80
C ASN A 143 8.45 4.25 17.07
N PHE A 144 7.58 4.95 16.33
CA PHE A 144 7.96 6.13 15.55
C PHE A 144 7.30 7.42 16.02
N ASN A 145 6.34 7.35 16.95
CA ASN A 145 5.66 8.49 17.59
C ASN A 145 5.26 9.61 16.59
N PRO A 146 4.47 9.29 15.55
CA PRO A 146 4.10 10.27 14.54
C PRO A 146 3.08 11.27 15.03
N LYS A 147 3.17 12.50 14.51
CA LYS A 147 2.14 13.52 14.70
C LYS A 147 0.87 13.17 13.92
N LYS A 148 1.03 12.45 12.79
CA LYS A 148 -0.10 12.02 11.98
C LYS A 148 0.24 10.78 11.15
N ILE A 149 -0.71 9.85 11.08
CA ILE A 149 -0.69 8.70 10.18
C ILE A 149 -1.76 8.91 9.11
N LEU A 150 -1.40 8.68 7.85
CA LEU A 150 -2.27 8.82 6.69
C LEU A 150 -2.34 7.47 5.98
N MET A 151 -3.50 6.80 6.04
CA MET A 151 -3.71 5.55 5.30
C MET A 151 -4.41 5.83 3.98
N SER A 152 -3.78 5.42 2.87
CA SER A 152 -4.41 5.45 1.56
C SER A 152 -5.49 4.39 1.46
N ALA A 153 -6.60 4.74 0.82
CA ALA A 153 -7.58 3.76 0.39
C ALA A 153 -6.97 2.77 -0.62
N ILE A 154 -7.45 1.54 -0.59
CA ILE A 154 -7.11 0.51 -1.57
C ILE A 154 -7.75 0.89 -2.91
N PRO A 155 -7.02 0.78 -4.03
CA PRO A 155 -7.49 1.21 -5.33
C PRO A 155 -8.79 0.52 -5.77
N PRO A 156 -9.64 1.22 -6.53
CA PRO A 156 -10.88 0.68 -7.05
C PRO A 156 -10.61 -0.29 -8.21
N PHE A 157 -10.41 -1.58 -7.91
CA PHE A 157 -10.16 -2.63 -8.92
C PHE A 157 -11.23 -2.68 -10.03
N GLN A 158 -12.46 -2.24 -9.75
CA GLN A 158 -13.53 -2.12 -10.76
C GLN A 158 -13.20 -1.19 -11.93
N LYS A 159 -12.25 -0.26 -11.74
CA LYS A 159 -11.81 0.69 -12.78
C LYS A 159 -10.63 0.17 -13.61
N LEU A 160 -10.16 -1.06 -13.38
CA LEU A 160 -9.03 -1.64 -14.12
C LEU A 160 -9.55 -2.47 -15.31
N PRO A 161 -9.54 -1.92 -16.54
CA PRO A 161 -10.14 -2.56 -17.71
C PRO A 161 -9.39 -3.83 -18.15
N THR A 162 -8.12 -3.95 -17.75
CA THR A 162 -7.26 -5.10 -18.07
C THR A 162 -7.62 -6.36 -17.29
N LEU A 163 -8.32 -6.24 -16.15
CA LEU A 163 -8.70 -7.39 -15.34
C LEU A 163 -9.88 -8.15 -15.98
N PRO A 164 -9.84 -9.49 -16.02
CA PRO A 164 -11.01 -10.31 -16.40
C PRO A 164 -12.24 -9.97 -15.56
N TYR A 165 -13.43 -9.99 -16.17
CA TYR A 165 -14.67 -9.51 -15.56
C TYR A 165 -14.94 -10.10 -14.17
N LEU A 166 -14.92 -11.42 -14.01
CA LEU A 166 -15.21 -12.07 -12.72
C LEU A 166 -14.19 -11.70 -11.64
N MET A 167 -12.91 -11.64 -12.01
CA MET A 167 -11.84 -11.24 -11.12
C MET A 167 -11.98 -9.77 -10.70
N ARG A 168 -12.31 -8.89 -11.65
CA ARG A 168 -12.56 -7.48 -11.41
C ARG A 168 -13.64 -7.26 -10.34
N HIS A 169 -14.77 -7.97 -10.47
CA HIS A 169 -15.86 -7.91 -9.49
C HIS A 169 -15.44 -8.43 -8.12
N TYR A 170 -14.78 -9.60 -8.07
CA TYR A 170 -14.31 -10.19 -6.84
C TYR A 170 -13.32 -9.28 -6.08
N LEU A 171 -12.32 -8.74 -6.80
CA LEU A 171 -11.33 -7.84 -6.22
C LEU A 171 -11.96 -6.51 -5.75
N ALA A 172 -12.97 -6.01 -6.47
CA ALA A 172 -13.68 -4.79 -6.10
C ALA A 172 -14.51 -4.95 -4.81
N GLU A 173 -15.24 -6.05 -4.65
CA GLU A 173 -15.99 -6.32 -3.40
C GLU A 173 -15.05 -6.41 -2.20
N ARG A 174 -13.88 -7.03 -2.39
CA ARG A 174 -12.84 -7.13 -1.36
C ARG A 174 -12.27 -5.77 -1.00
N SER A 175 -11.90 -4.94 -1.99
CA SER A 175 -11.32 -3.62 -1.73
C SER A 175 -12.33 -2.68 -1.08
N GLN A 176 -13.60 -2.72 -1.48
CA GLN A 176 -14.67 -1.98 -0.81
C GLN A 176 -14.79 -2.37 0.67
N SER A 177 -14.83 -3.67 0.96
CA SER A 177 -14.90 -4.16 2.35
C SER A 177 -13.73 -3.70 3.22
N MET A 178 -12.52 -3.64 2.63
CA MET A 178 -11.34 -3.14 3.31
C MET A 178 -11.37 -1.61 3.46
N ASN A 179 -11.80 -0.87 2.44
CA ASN A 179 -11.93 0.59 2.51
C ASN A 179 -12.98 1.03 3.54
N TYR A 180 -14.11 0.33 3.66
CA TYR A 180 -15.07 0.57 4.75
C TYR A 180 -14.43 0.42 6.13
N TYR A 181 -13.55 -0.57 6.30
CA TYR A 181 -12.81 -0.72 7.54
C TYR A 181 -11.85 0.45 7.78
N LEU A 182 -11.07 0.85 6.77
CA LEU A 182 -10.16 1.98 6.87
C LEU A 182 -10.88 3.27 7.27
N MET A 183 -12.03 3.58 6.64
CA MET A 183 -12.82 4.77 6.96
C MET A 183 -13.33 4.77 8.41
N ALA A 184 -13.66 3.61 8.96
CA ALA A 184 -14.09 3.48 10.35
C ALA A 184 -12.93 3.62 11.36
N HIS A 185 -11.67 3.52 10.90
CA HIS A 185 -10.47 3.48 11.76
C HIS A 185 -9.44 4.56 11.39
N SER A 186 -9.75 5.48 10.48
CA SER A 186 -8.86 6.55 10.01
C SER A 186 -8.92 7.83 10.85
N HIS A 187 -9.34 7.74 12.12
CA HIS A 187 -9.63 8.89 13.00
C HIS A 187 -8.65 9.09 14.17
N THR A 188 -7.46 8.49 14.11
CA THR A 188 -6.35 8.72 15.05
C THR A 188 -5.11 9.17 14.29
#